data_AF-A0A530YAE8-F1
#
_entry.id   AF-A0A530YAE8-F1
#
_cell.length_a   1.000
_cell.length_b   1.000
_cell.length_c   1.000
_cell.angle_alpha   90.00
_cell.angle_beta   90.00
_cell.angle_gamma   90.00
#
_symmetry.space_group_name_H-M   'P 1'
#
loop_
_entity.id
_entity.type
_entity.pdbx_description
1 polymer ?
#
loop_
_entity_poly.entity_id
_entity_poly.type
_entity_poly.pdbx_seq_one_letter_code
_entity_poly.pdbx_strand_id
1 'polypeptide(L)'
;MQAKIAVVQKPPVFLDREATIARAVEAIDEAADAGAALVIFPEAWIPGYPTWVWRLKPGTDMALSSELHARLRSNAVDIERDDLEPLQQVASQRAVTIVVGVNEIDSRFSGTTLFNTVVVIGPDGTLQNRHRKLMPTNPERMVWGTGDASGLRVVDTPVGRLGCLICWESYMPLARYALYAQNIDILINPTWDNGELCLATSRHIAREGGCWVIGTATAMQGSDLPADFPDRDRLFKAEE
;
A
#
# COMPACT_ATOMS: atom_id res chain seq x y z
N MET A 1 11.02 -14.04 -22.60
CA MET A 1 9.83 -13.18 -22.84
C MET A 1 9.99 -11.93 -21.99
N GLN A 2 9.63 -10.76 -22.52
CA GLN A 2 9.66 -9.51 -21.76
C GLN A 2 8.40 -9.46 -20.88
N ALA A 3 8.55 -9.42 -19.55
CA ALA A 3 7.42 -9.32 -18.63
C ALA A 3 6.82 -7.89 -18.66
N LYS A 4 5.50 -7.78 -18.70
CA LYS A 4 4.79 -6.50 -18.58
C LYS A 4 4.34 -6.29 -17.13
N ILE A 5 4.58 -5.08 -16.61
CA ILE A 5 4.20 -4.67 -15.26
C ILE A 5 3.18 -3.54 -15.40
N ALA A 6 2.13 -3.57 -14.58
CA ALA A 6 1.12 -2.52 -14.48
C ALA A 6 1.20 -1.83 -13.12
N VAL A 7 1.14 -0.49 -13.13
CA VAL A 7 1.06 0.33 -11.92
C VAL A 7 -0.30 1.00 -11.89
N VAL A 8 -1.07 0.75 -10.83
CA VAL A 8 -2.43 1.28 -10.68
C VAL A 8 -2.35 2.66 -10.05
N GLN A 9 -2.79 3.69 -10.79
CA GLN A 9 -2.96 5.05 -10.28
C GLN A 9 -4.45 5.45 -10.38
N LYS A 10 -5.29 4.76 -9.60
CA LYS A 10 -6.72 5.05 -9.45
C LYS A 10 -7.03 5.32 -7.97
N PRO A 11 -8.04 6.14 -7.63
CA PRO A 11 -8.43 6.35 -6.24
C PRO A 11 -9.11 5.09 -5.68
N PRO A 12 -8.92 4.77 -4.39
CA PRO A 12 -9.72 3.75 -3.72
C PRO A 12 -11.18 4.24 -3.53
N VAL A 13 -12.07 3.36 -3.08
CA VAL A 13 -13.36 3.81 -2.54
C VAL A 13 -13.12 4.16 -1.08
N PHE A 14 -12.81 5.44 -0.83
CA PHE A 14 -12.18 5.86 0.42
C PHE A 14 -12.99 5.48 1.66
N LEU A 15 -12.34 4.77 2.61
CA LEU A 15 -12.95 4.25 3.84
C LEU A 15 -14.12 3.27 3.61
N ASP A 16 -14.12 2.56 2.48
CA ASP A 16 -14.97 1.43 2.17
C ASP A 16 -14.10 0.27 1.67
N ARG A 17 -13.89 -0.74 2.51
CA ARG A 17 -13.01 -1.87 2.20
C ARG A 17 -13.54 -2.73 1.06
N GLU A 18 -14.81 -3.09 1.13
CA GLU A 18 -15.43 -4.03 0.19
C GLU A 18 -15.50 -3.43 -1.21
N ALA A 19 -15.93 -2.17 -1.31
CA ALA A 19 -15.97 -1.47 -2.59
C ALA A 19 -14.56 -1.20 -3.15
N THR A 20 -13.57 -0.95 -2.28
CA THR A 20 -12.17 -0.80 -2.71
C THR A 20 -11.60 -2.12 -3.23
N ILE A 21 -11.88 -3.25 -2.57
CA ILE A 21 -11.46 -4.58 -3.04
C ILE A 21 -12.11 -4.90 -4.39
N ALA A 22 -13.41 -4.65 -4.55
CA ALA A 22 -14.10 -4.83 -5.83
C ALA A 22 -13.42 -4.02 -6.97
N ARG A 23 -13.08 -2.76 -6.70
CA ARG A 23 -12.33 -1.92 -7.65
C ARG A 23 -10.91 -2.44 -7.93
N ALA A 24 -10.24 -3.03 -6.94
CA ALA A 24 -8.95 -3.68 -7.17
C ALA A 24 -9.09 -4.88 -8.13
N VAL A 25 -10.11 -5.73 -7.95
CA VAL A 25 -10.37 -6.86 -8.86
C VAL A 25 -10.56 -6.36 -10.29
N GLU A 26 -11.38 -5.33 -10.50
CA GLU A 26 -11.59 -4.72 -11.84
C GLU A 26 -10.27 -4.20 -12.44
N ALA A 27 -9.44 -3.53 -11.65
CA ALA A 27 -8.15 -3.02 -12.13
C ALA A 27 -7.13 -4.14 -12.43
N ILE A 28 -7.19 -5.24 -11.69
CA ILE A 28 -6.35 -6.43 -11.94
C ILE A 28 -6.78 -7.11 -13.23
N ASP A 29 -8.09 -7.28 -13.45
CA ASP A 29 -8.63 -7.83 -14.69
C ASP A 29 -8.21 -6.99 -15.91
N GLU A 30 -8.36 -5.67 -15.83
CA GLU A 30 -7.92 -4.75 -16.89
C GLU A 30 -6.42 -4.89 -17.20
N ALA A 31 -5.59 -4.95 -16.17
CA ALA A 31 -4.14 -5.10 -16.32
C ALA A 31 -3.76 -6.48 -16.90
N ALA A 32 -4.43 -7.55 -16.45
CA ALA A 32 -4.23 -8.90 -16.93
C ALA A 32 -4.64 -9.05 -18.40
N ASP A 33 -5.78 -8.46 -18.80
CA ASP A 33 -6.24 -8.44 -20.20
C ASP A 33 -5.26 -7.65 -21.10
N ALA A 34 -4.57 -6.65 -20.54
CA ALA A 34 -3.45 -5.96 -21.20
C ALA A 34 -2.13 -6.77 -21.21
N GLY A 35 -2.10 -7.97 -20.62
CA GLY A 35 -0.97 -8.89 -20.58
C GLY A 35 0.04 -8.60 -19.46
N ALA A 36 -0.35 -7.89 -18.40
CA ALA A 36 0.51 -7.68 -17.23
C ALA A 36 0.69 -8.99 -16.44
N ALA A 37 1.92 -9.26 -16.00
CA ALA A 37 2.26 -10.38 -15.11
C ALA A 37 2.43 -9.94 -13.64
N LEU A 38 2.56 -8.63 -13.41
CA LEU A 38 2.63 -8.00 -12.09
C LEU A 38 1.76 -6.75 -12.08
N VAL A 39 0.88 -6.63 -11.09
CA VAL A 39 0.00 -5.47 -10.86
C VAL A 39 0.33 -4.86 -9.50
N ILE A 40 0.63 -3.56 -9.46
CA ILE A 40 1.12 -2.86 -8.27
C ILE A 40 0.17 -1.73 -7.90
N PHE A 41 -0.31 -1.76 -6.66
CA PHE A 41 -1.17 -0.72 -6.07
C PHE A 41 -0.40 0.20 -5.11
N PRO A 42 -0.90 1.43 -4.88
CA PRO A 42 -0.30 2.41 -3.97
C PRO A 42 -0.23 2.02 -2.48
N GLU A 43 0.44 2.88 -1.70
CA GLU A 43 0.51 2.79 -0.23
C GLU A 43 -0.87 2.89 0.41
N ALA A 44 -1.14 1.99 1.37
CA ALA A 44 -2.38 1.95 2.15
C ALA A 44 -3.66 2.09 1.30
N TRP A 45 -3.64 1.60 0.06
CA TRP A 45 -4.71 1.79 -0.91
C TRP A 45 -6.03 1.16 -0.45
N ILE A 46 -5.99 0.06 0.32
CA ILE A 46 -7.19 -0.54 0.93
C ILE A 46 -7.32 -0.10 2.40
N PRO A 47 -8.42 0.55 2.82
CA PRO A 47 -9.46 1.22 2.02
C PRO A 47 -9.08 2.67 1.65
N GLY A 48 -7.81 3.06 1.83
CA GLY A 48 -7.30 4.38 1.54
C GLY A 48 -6.32 4.87 2.60
N TYR A 49 -5.36 5.68 2.16
CA TYR A 49 -4.38 6.29 3.04
C TYR A 49 -5.07 7.30 3.98
N PRO A 50 -4.77 7.32 5.29
CA PRO A 50 -5.43 8.19 6.26
C PRO A 50 -5.02 9.66 6.13
N THR A 51 -5.33 10.30 4.99
CA THR A 51 -4.79 11.63 4.63
C THR A 51 -5.22 12.76 5.58
N TRP A 52 -6.24 12.55 6.43
CA TRP A 52 -6.64 13.52 7.45
C TRP A 52 -5.54 13.76 8.49
N VAL A 53 -4.59 12.82 8.69
CA VAL A 53 -3.50 12.98 9.66
C VAL A 53 -2.58 14.16 9.34
N TRP A 54 -2.56 14.60 8.08
CA TRP A 54 -1.79 15.77 7.63
C TRP A 54 -2.56 17.08 7.75
N ARG A 55 -3.85 17.03 8.09
CA ARG A 55 -4.78 18.18 8.06
C ARG A 55 -5.38 18.48 9.43
N LEU A 56 -5.53 17.45 10.28
CA LEU A 56 -6.09 17.57 11.61
C LEU A 56 -5.00 17.85 12.66
N LYS A 57 -5.31 18.72 13.61
CA LYS A 57 -4.40 19.07 14.69
C LYS A 57 -4.68 18.21 15.92
N PRO A 58 -3.65 17.56 16.50
CA PRO A 58 -3.76 16.92 17.80
C PRO A 58 -4.30 17.90 18.86
N GLY A 59 -5.15 17.41 19.75
CA GLY A 59 -5.86 18.23 20.75
C GLY A 59 -7.16 18.83 20.22
N THR A 60 -7.11 19.78 19.28
CA THR A 60 -8.31 20.50 18.82
C THR A 60 -9.24 19.65 17.97
N ASP A 61 -8.71 18.81 17.09
CA ASP A 61 -9.50 17.99 16.16
C ASP A 61 -9.63 16.53 16.63
N MET A 62 -9.49 16.26 17.94
CA MET A 62 -9.43 14.90 18.48
C MET A 62 -10.73 14.12 18.27
N ALA A 63 -11.90 14.76 18.40
CA ALA A 63 -13.19 14.11 18.19
C ALA A 63 -13.33 13.59 16.74
N LEU A 64 -13.06 14.46 15.78
CA LEU A 64 -13.07 14.13 14.35
C LEU A 64 -12.00 13.09 13.99
N SER A 65 -10.80 13.22 14.53
CA SER A 65 -9.72 12.24 14.35
C SER A 65 -10.14 10.86 14.88
N SER A 66 -10.84 10.81 16.01
CA SER A 66 -11.34 9.57 16.61
C SER A 66 -12.44 8.92 15.78
N GLU A 67 -13.36 9.72 15.23
CA GLU A 67 -14.41 9.25 14.33
C GLU A 67 -13.83 8.65 13.05
N LEU A 68 -12.92 9.37 12.38
CA LEU A 68 -12.26 8.90 11.16
C LEU A 68 -11.41 7.64 11.43
N HIS A 69 -10.70 7.61 12.56
CA HIS A 69 -9.93 6.43 12.98
C HIS A 69 -10.85 5.23 13.24
N ALA A 70 -12.02 5.42 13.87
CA ALA A 70 -12.99 4.35 14.07
C ALA A 70 -13.56 3.82 12.74
N ARG A 71 -13.85 4.71 11.78
CA ARG A 71 -14.29 4.33 10.42
C ARG A 71 -13.20 3.57 9.68
N LEU A 72 -11.94 4.01 9.74
CA LEU A 72 -10.80 3.31 9.17
C LEU A 72 -10.63 1.92 9.77
N ARG A 73 -10.64 1.82 11.10
CA ARG A 73 -10.49 0.54 11.81
C ARG A 73 -11.58 -0.46 11.43
N SER A 74 -12.81 0.00 11.23
CA SER A 74 -13.93 -0.85 10.81
C SER A 74 -13.80 -1.34 9.36
N ASN A 75 -13.00 -0.65 8.53
CA ASN A 75 -12.72 -0.98 7.14
C ASN A 75 -11.27 -1.46 6.92
N ALA A 76 -10.53 -1.74 8.00
CA ALA A 76 -9.18 -2.27 7.89
C ALA A 76 -9.23 -3.72 7.43
N VAL A 77 -8.15 -4.16 6.78
CA VAL A 77 -7.98 -5.53 6.29
C VAL A 77 -7.50 -6.41 7.44
N ASP A 78 -8.29 -7.44 7.75
CA ASP A 78 -7.92 -8.51 8.67
C ASP A 78 -7.48 -9.73 7.85
N ILE A 79 -6.17 -9.91 7.73
CA ILE A 79 -5.58 -11.00 6.94
C ILE A 79 -5.93 -12.37 7.53
N GLU A 80 -6.09 -12.47 8.86
CA GLU A 80 -6.44 -13.74 9.53
C GLU A 80 -7.91 -14.13 9.33
N ARG A 81 -8.73 -13.23 8.77
CA ARG A 81 -10.13 -13.46 8.37
C ARG A 81 -10.32 -13.61 6.87
N ASP A 82 -9.21 -13.75 6.14
CA ASP A 82 -9.22 -13.90 4.69
C ASP A 82 -9.89 -12.72 3.95
N ASP A 83 -9.81 -11.50 4.51
CA ASP A 83 -10.35 -10.29 3.86
C ASP A 83 -9.72 -10.03 2.47
N LEU A 84 -8.56 -10.63 2.18
CA LEU A 84 -7.87 -10.55 0.89
C LEU A 84 -8.21 -11.70 -0.07
N GLU A 85 -9.10 -12.62 0.31
CA GLU A 85 -9.48 -13.77 -0.52
C GLU A 85 -9.88 -13.36 -1.96
N PRO A 86 -10.67 -12.30 -2.20
CA PRO A 86 -11.01 -11.90 -3.57
C PRO A 86 -9.78 -11.56 -4.42
N LEU A 87 -8.76 -10.94 -3.82
CA LEU A 87 -7.51 -10.62 -4.51
C LEU A 87 -6.69 -11.88 -4.78
N GLN A 88 -6.67 -12.83 -3.84
CA GLN A 88 -6.00 -14.12 -4.01
C GLN A 88 -6.64 -14.95 -5.13
N GLN A 89 -7.97 -14.97 -5.19
CA GLN A 89 -8.72 -15.67 -6.23
C GLN A 89 -8.43 -15.09 -7.61
N VAL A 90 -8.52 -13.76 -7.79
CA VAL A 90 -8.23 -13.15 -9.10
C VAL A 90 -6.76 -13.30 -9.50
N ALA A 91 -5.81 -13.22 -8.56
CA ALA A 91 -4.39 -13.49 -8.83
C ALA A 91 -4.19 -14.89 -9.45
N SER A 92 -4.81 -15.91 -8.83
CA SER A 92 -4.75 -17.30 -9.28
C SER A 92 -5.42 -17.51 -10.64
N GLN A 93 -6.63 -16.96 -10.82
CA GLN A 93 -7.41 -17.08 -12.06
C GLN A 93 -6.73 -16.41 -13.26
N ARG A 94 -6.08 -15.27 -13.03
CA ARG A 94 -5.38 -14.51 -14.07
C ARG A 94 -3.90 -14.84 -14.19
N ALA A 95 -3.37 -15.67 -13.29
CA ALA A 95 -1.94 -15.99 -13.18
C ALA A 95 -1.04 -14.75 -13.07
N VAL A 96 -1.45 -13.77 -12.24
CA VAL A 96 -0.74 -12.50 -12.04
C VAL A 96 -0.26 -12.33 -10.61
N THR A 97 0.94 -11.78 -10.44
CA THR A 97 1.41 -11.33 -9.11
C THR A 97 0.77 -10.00 -8.76
N ILE A 98 0.31 -9.83 -7.53
CA ILE A 98 -0.27 -8.59 -7.03
C ILE A 98 0.58 -8.06 -5.88
N VAL A 99 0.87 -6.76 -5.89
CA VAL A 99 1.43 -6.04 -4.74
C VAL A 99 0.48 -4.93 -4.34
N VAL A 100 0.00 -4.95 -3.10
CA VAL A 100 -1.01 -3.99 -2.64
C VAL A 100 -0.75 -3.51 -1.22
N GLY A 101 -0.85 -2.20 -1.04
CA GLY A 101 -0.82 -1.55 0.27
C GLY A 101 -2.19 -1.59 0.95
N VAL A 102 -2.21 -1.95 2.22
CA VAL A 102 -3.42 -2.11 3.03
C VAL A 102 -3.23 -1.48 4.41
N ASN A 103 -4.32 -0.94 4.95
CA ASN A 103 -4.44 -0.69 6.39
C ASN A 103 -4.80 -2.01 7.04
N GLU A 104 -3.83 -2.66 7.65
CA GLU A 104 -3.99 -3.96 8.27
C GLU A 104 -4.45 -3.81 9.73
N ILE A 105 -5.43 -4.59 10.19
CA ILE A 105 -5.76 -4.70 11.61
C ILE A 105 -5.21 -6.01 12.19
N ASP A 106 -4.51 -5.92 13.32
CA ASP A 106 -4.06 -7.09 14.06
C ASP A 106 -5.16 -7.63 14.96
N SER A 107 -5.89 -8.62 14.48
CA SER A 107 -6.94 -9.32 15.24
C SER A 107 -6.39 -10.41 16.16
N ARG A 108 -5.15 -10.87 15.93
CA ARG A 108 -4.57 -12.03 16.60
C ARG A 108 -3.99 -11.68 17.98
N PHE A 109 -3.25 -10.58 18.10
CA PHE A 109 -2.55 -10.25 19.35
C PHE A 109 -3.15 -9.02 20.04
N SER A 110 -3.19 -7.87 19.36
CA SER A 110 -3.71 -6.63 19.94
C SER A 110 -5.24 -6.49 19.84
N GLY A 111 -5.86 -7.19 18.90
CA GLY A 111 -7.29 -7.10 18.56
C GLY A 111 -7.73 -5.77 17.94
N THR A 112 -6.82 -4.78 17.81
CA THR A 112 -7.22 -3.39 17.52
C THR A 112 -6.17 -2.53 16.82
N THR A 113 -4.88 -2.88 16.87
CA THR A 113 -3.81 -2.04 16.30
C THR A 113 -3.85 -2.08 14.79
N LEU A 114 -3.76 -0.89 14.17
CA LEU A 114 -3.61 -0.76 12.74
C LEU A 114 -2.13 -0.71 12.33
N PHE A 115 -1.81 -1.27 11.16
CA PHE A 115 -0.49 -1.21 10.55
C PHE A 115 -0.62 -0.78 9.09
N ASN A 116 0.38 -0.04 8.62
CA ASN A 116 0.58 0.17 7.19
C ASN A 116 1.35 -1.03 6.65
N THR A 117 0.69 -1.84 5.83
CA THR A 117 1.21 -3.12 5.37
C THR A 117 1.20 -3.15 3.86
N VAL A 118 2.26 -3.66 3.25
CA VAL A 118 2.25 -4.10 1.85
C VAL A 118 2.30 -5.61 1.80
N VAL A 119 1.45 -6.19 0.96
CA VAL A 119 1.40 -7.64 0.73
C VAL A 119 1.80 -7.97 -0.70
N VAL A 120 2.42 -9.13 -0.88
CA VAL A 120 2.70 -9.73 -2.19
C VAL A 120 1.89 -11.01 -2.29
N ILE A 121 0.99 -11.08 -3.27
CA ILE A 121 0.19 -12.25 -3.60
C ILE A 121 0.74 -12.84 -4.89
N GLY A 122 1.10 -14.12 -4.84
CA GLY A 122 1.66 -14.87 -5.97
C GLY A 122 0.62 -15.15 -7.07
N PRO A 123 1.07 -15.56 -8.26
CA PRO A 123 0.20 -15.88 -9.39
C PRO A 123 -0.65 -17.14 -9.18
N ASP A 124 -0.44 -17.86 -8.07
CA ASP A 124 -1.25 -18.99 -7.62
C ASP A 124 -2.28 -18.59 -6.56
N GLY A 125 -2.29 -17.32 -6.13
CA GLY A 125 -3.14 -16.79 -5.06
C GLY A 125 -2.53 -16.89 -3.66
N THR A 126 -1.29 -17.38 -3.51
CA THR A 126 -0.65 -17.49 -2.20
C THR A 126 -0.15 -16.14 -1.69
N LEU A 127 -0.32 -15.86 -0.40
CA LEU A 127 0.28 -14.69 0.24
C LEU A 127 1.79 -14.94 0.47
N GLN A 128 2.64 -14.48 -0.44
CA GLN A 128 4.07 -14.74 -0.45
C GLN A 128 4.83 -13.87 0.55
N ASN A 129 4.41 -12.60 0.71
CA ASN A 129 4.99 -11.70 1.69
C ASN A 129 3.97 -10.75 2.31
N ARG A 130 4.25 -10.35 3.56
CA ARG A 130 3.53 -9.35 4.33
C ARG A 130 4.56 -8.50 5.06
N HIS A 131 4.69 -7.24 4.66
CA HIS A 131 5.64 -6.29 5.24
C HIS A 131 4.90 -5.13 5.88
N ARG A 132 5.03 -5.02 7.21
CA ARG A 132 4.52 -3.88 7.98
C ARG A 132 5.59 -2.79 7.99
N LYS A 133 5.21 -1.54 7.69
CA LYS A 133 6.11 -0.38 7.71
C LYS A 133 6.84 -0.30 9.05
N LEU A 134 8.16 -0.35 9.03
CA LEU A 134 9.03 -0.39 10.22
C LEU A 134 8.79 0.81 11.13
N MET A 135 8.62 1.99 10.55
CA MET A 135 8.40 3.23 11.29
C MET A 135 7.44 4.15 10.52
N PRO A 136 6.21 4.35 11.03
CA PRO A 136 5.31 5.37 10.52
C PRO A 136 5.94 6.77 10.59
N THR A 137 5.76 7.54 9.53
CA THR A 137 6.36 8.87 9.35
C THR A 137 5.50 9.94 10.02
N ASN A 138 6.11 10.71 10.92
CA ASN A 138 5.52 11.92 11.52
C ASN A 138 4.08 11.70 12.07
N PRO A 139 2.97 12.28 11.53
CA PRO A 139 1.64 12.13 12.13
C PRO A 139 1.01 10.75 11.85
N GLU A 140 1.57 9.95 10.93
CA GLU A 140 1.14 8.56 10.73
C GLU A 140 1.22 7.73 12.02
N ARG A 141 2.09 8.13 12.97
CA ARG A 141 2.23 7.52 14.29
C ARG A 141 0.99 7.64 15.17
N MET A 142 0.03 8.48 14.78
CA MET A 142 -1.28 8.60 15.43
C MET A 142 -2.27 7.53 14.94
N VAL A 143 -1.92 6.77 13.90
CA VAL A 143 -2.80 5.75 13.29
C VAL A 143 -2.15 4.38 13.33
N TRP A 144 -0.89 4.27 12.90
CA TRP A 144 -0.24 2.97 12.72
C TRP A 144 0.78 2.64 13.81
N GLY A 145 0.83 1.36 14.17
CA GLY A 145 1.92 0.77 14.91
C GLY A 145 3.17 0.57 14.04
N THR A 146 4.30 0.29 14.70
CA THR A 146 5.58 -0.03 14.04
C THR A 146 5.64 -1.52 13.67
N GLY A 147 6.04 -1.81 12.43
CA GLY A 147 6.38 -3.15 11.98
C GLY A 147 7.72 -3.67 12.53
N ASP A 148 8.02 -4.93 12.22
CA ASP A 148 9.30 -5.56 12.50
C ASP A 148 10.03 -5.95 11.20
N ALA A 149 11.19 -6.59 11.32
CA ALA A 149 11.99 -6.99 10.17
C ALA A 149 11.50 -8.25 9.44
N SER A 150 10.43 -8.92 9.90
CA SER A 150 9.97 -10.20 9.32
C SER A 150 9.50 -10.07 7.86
N GLY A 151 9.07 -8.86 7.48
CA GLY A 151 8.62 -8.52 6.14
C GLY A 151 9.71 -8.07 5.17
N LEU A 152 10.94 -7.83 5.66
CA LEU A 152 12.10 -7.43 4.85
C LEU A 152 12.66 -8.63 4.08
N ARG A 153 11.83 -9.22 3.23
CA ARG A 153 12.09 -10.42 2.46
C ARG A 153 11.95 -10.15 0.98
N VAL A 154 12.85 -10.76 0.21
CA VAL A 154 12.73 -10.86 -1.24
C VAL A 154 12.00 -12.15 -1.59
N VAL A 155 11.04 -12.07 -2.52
CA VAL A 155 10.26 -13.22 -2.99
C VAL A 155 10.45 -13.45 -4.49
N ASP A 156 10.58 -14.71 -4.88
CA ASP A 156 10.68 -15.11 -6.29
C ASP A 156 9.31 -15.05 -6.96
N THR A 157 9.24 -14.35 -8.10
CA THR A 157 8.02 -14.23 -8.91
C THR A 157 8.33 -14.44 -10.39
N PRO A 158 7.32 -14.68 -11.26
CA PRO A 158 7.55 -14.83 -12.69
C PRO A 158 8.21 -13.62 -13.37
N VAL A 159 8.17 -12.44 -12.74
CA VAL A 159 8.75 -11.20 -13.27
C VAL A 159 10.13 -10.87 -12.67
N GLY A 160 10.63 -11.69 -11.73
CA GLY A 160 11.89 -11.49 -11.02
C GLY A 160 11.72 -11.51 -9.50
N ARG A 161 12.82 -11.27 -8.79
CA ARG A 161 12.88 -11.20 -7.32
C ARG A 161 12.37 -9.85 -6.82
N LEU A 162 11.22 -9.86 -6.15
CA LEU A 162 10.56 -8.66 -5.64
C LEU A 162 10.89 -8.41 -4.17
N GLY A 163 11.16 -7.16 -3.82
CA GLY A 163 11.14 -6.69 -2.43
C GLY A 163 10.35 -5.39 -2.32
N CYS A 164 9.86 -5.07 -1.13
CA CYS A 164 9.04 -3.89 -0.89
C CYS A 164 9.60 -3.04 0.24
N LEU A 165 9.59 -1.71 0.07
CA LEU A 165 9.81 -0.73 1.14
C LEU A 165 8.77 0.36 1.00
N ILE A 166 8.06 0.69 2.08
CA ILE A 166 6.94 1.61 2.05
C ILE A 166 7.45 3.04 2.26
N CYS A 167 7.20 3.92 1.28
CA CYS A 167 7.45 5.35 1.39
C CYS A 167 8.88 5.65 1.87
N TRP A 168 9.01 6.31 3.02
CA TRP A 168 10.30 6.75 3.57
C TRP A 168 11.16 5.64 4.20
N GLU A 169 10.69 4.39 4.25
CA GLU A 169 11.58 3.25 4.49
C GLU A 169 12.69 3.18 3.44
N SER A 170 12.45 3.72 2.24
CA SER A 170 13.46 3.86 1.21
C SER A 170 14.63 4.76 1.61
N TYR A 171 14.53 5.58 2.66
CA TYR A 171 15.67 6.33 3.19
C TYR A 171 16.47 5.55 4.25
N MET A 172 15.97 4.40 4.70
CA MET A 172 16.64 3.60 5.72
C MET A 172 17.70 2.70 5.07
N PRO A 173 19.00 2.98 5.25
CA PRO A 173 20.04 2.22 4.56
C PRO A 173 20.01 0.74 4.93
N LEU A 174 19.80 0.40 6.22
CA LEU A 174 19.75 -0.99 6.66
C LEU A 174 18.58 -1.78 6.05
N ALA A 175 17.43 -1.16 5.84
CA ALA A 175 16.30 -1.80 5.19
C ALA A 175 16.62 -2.09 3.71
N ARG A 176 17.24 -1.14 3.00
CA ARG A 176 17.72 -1.36 1.62
C ARG A 176 18.78 -2.46 1.56
N TYR A 177 19.80 -2.40 2.41
CA TYR A 177 20.86 -3.41 2.46
C TYR A 177 20.32 -4.81 2.76
N ALA A 178 19.31 -4.94 3.63
CA ALA A 178 18.68 -6.23 3.90
C ALA A 178 18.08 -6.86 2.64
N LEU A 179 17.45 -6.06 1.78
CA LEU A 179 16.89 -6.54 0.50
C LEU A 179 17.97 -6.75 -0.57
N TYR A 180 18.99 -5.89 -0.64
CA TYR A 180 20.12 -6.08 -1.56
C TYR A 180 20.88 -7.37 -1.27
N ALA A 181 21.10 -7.70 0.00
CA ALA A 181 21.78 -8.93 0.42
C ALA A 181 21.01 -10.20 0.02
N GLN A 182 19.73 -10.08 -0.31
CA GLN A 182 18.88 -11.15 -0.80
C GLN A 182 18.79 -11.18 -2.34
N ASN A 183 19.64 -10.41 -3.04
CA ASN A 183 19.71 -10.31 -4.50
C ASN A 183 18.40 -9.86 -5.16
N ILE A 184 17.79 -8.78 -4.67
CA ILE A 184 16.58 -8.19 -5.25
C ILE A 184 16.78 -7.76 -6.72
N ASP A 185 15.79 -8.04 -7.59
CA ASP A 185 15.76 -7.55 -8.97
C ASP A 185 14.90 -6.29 -9.12
N ILE A 186 13.79 -6.22 -8.36
CA ILE A 186 12.80 -5.14 -8.41
C ILE A 186 12.42 -4.72 -7.01
N LEU A 187 12.70 -3.47 -6.64
CA LEU A 187 12.20 -2.81 -5.45
C LEU A 187 10.90 -2.07 -5.77
N ILE A 188 9.83 -2.44 -5.09
CA ILE A 188 8.56 -1.74 -5.14
C ILE A 188 8.49 -0.77 -3.97
N ASN A 189 8.21 0.50 -4.27
CA ASN A 189 7.98 1.56 -3.28
C ASN A 189 6.57 2.14 -3.43
N PRO A 190 5.59 1.58 -2.72
CA PRO A 190 4.33 2.26 -2.51
C PRO A 190 4.53 3.47 -1.59
N THR A 191 4.12 4.65 -2.05
CA THR A 191 4.39 5.92 -1.38
C THR A 191 3.19 6.89 -1.44
N TRP A 192 3.01 7.67 -0.38
CA TRP A 192 2.16 8.87 -0.34
C TRP A 192 2.95 10.16 -0.62
N ASP A 193 4.28 10.07 -0.68
CA ASP A 193 5.17 11.16 -1.08
C ASP A 193 5.17 11.39 -2.60
N ASN A 194 5.51 12.60 -3.04
CA ASN A 194 5.52 12.99 -4.45
C ASN A 194 6.59 14.04 -4.78
N GLY A 195 6.79 14.30 -6.07
CA GLY A 195 7.69 15.34 -6.56
C GLY A 195 9.16 14.90 -6.76
N GLU A 196 10.02 15.88 -7.04
CA GLU A 196 11.40 15.66 -7.50
C GLU A 196 12.28 14.93 -6.48
N LEU A 197 12.07 15.14 -5.18
CA LEU A 197 12.87 14.47 -4.14
C LEU A 197 12.58 12.97 -4.12
N CYS A 198 11.31 12.57 -4.23
CA CYS A 198 10.92 11.17 -4.31
C CYS A 198 11.55 10.50 -5.54
N LEU A 199 11.48 11.16 -6.71
CA LEU A 199 12.09 10.68 -7.96
C LEU A 199 13.63 10.58 -7.85
N ALA A 200 14.29 11.55 -7.24
CA ALA A 200 15.73 11.53 -7.01
C ALA A 200 16.15 10.36 -6.12
N THR A 201 15.40 10.09 -5.06
CA THR A 201 15.62 8.94 -4.18
C THR A 201 15.44 7.61 -4.93
N SER A 202 14.37 7.43 -5.69
CA SER A 202 14.17 6.21 -6.49
C SER A 202 15.31 5.97 -7.49
N ARG A 203 15.78 7.03 -8.17
CA ARG A 203 16.91 6.94 -9.11
C ARG A 203 18.22 6.57 -8.42
N HIS A 204 18.48 7.16 -7.24
CA HIS A 204 19.64 6.83 -6.43
C HIS A 204 19.62 5.36 -6.01
N ILE A 205 18.50 4.87 -5.51
CA ILE A 205 18.33 3.48 -5.05
C ILE A 205 18.51 2.49 -6.21
N ALA A 206 17.95 2.78 -7.39
CA ALA A 206 18.15 1.94 -8.57
C ALA A 206 19.65 1.83 -8.93
N ARG A 207 20.39 2.94 -8.79
CA ARG A 207 21.85 2.96 -9.04
C ARG A 207 22.65 2.27 -7.93
N GLU A 208 22.27 2.45 -6.67
CA GLU A 208 22.92 1.85 -5.50
C GLU A 208 22.75 0.33 -5.49
N GLY A 209 21.51 -0.15 -5.67
CA GLY A 209 21.17 -1.57 -5.62
C GLY A 209 21.38 -2.33 -6.93
N GLY A 210 21.53 -1.63 -8.07
CA GLY A 210 21.59 -2.28 -9.39
C GLY A 210 20.29 -2.99 -9.76
N CYS A 211 19.15 -2.52 -9.24
CA CYS A 211 17.83 -3.11 -9.41
C CYS A 211 16.85 -2.11 -10.04
N TRP A 212 15.70 -2.59 -10.49
CA TRP A 212 14.59 -1.72 -10.90
C TRP A 212 13.90 -1.14 -9.68
N VAL A 213 13.51 0.13 -9.73
CA VAL A 213 12.70 0.76 -8.68
C VAL A 213 11.38 1.21 -9.28
N ILE A 214 10.28 0.71 -8.73
CA ILE A 214 8.93 1.07 -9.16
C ILE A 214 8.26 1.82 -8.01
N GLY A 215 8.14 3.13 -8.15
CA GLY A 215 7.36 3.98 -7.26
C GLY A 215 5.89 3.99 -7.66
N THR A 216 4.98 3.91 -6.69
CA THR A 216 3.54 4.04 -6.94
C THR A 216 2.89 4.90 -5.87
N ALA A 217 2.05 5.83 -6.29
CA ALA A 217 1.34 6.75 -5.41
C ALA A 217 -0.12 6.86 -5.82
N THR A 218 -0.99 7.09 -4.85
CA THR A 218 -2.42 7.26 -5.09
C THR A 218 -2.65 8.60 -5.78
N ALA A 219 -3.35 8.57 -6.92
CA ALA A 219 -3.95 9.75 -7.51
C ALA A 219 -5.40 9.83 -7.01
N MET A 220 -5.69 10.84 -6.19
CA MET A 220 -7.02 11.05 -5.59
C MET A 220 -7.27 12.56 -5.49
N GLN A 221 -8.51 12.96 -5.75
CA GLN A 221 -9.02 14.31 -5.57
C GLN A 221 -9.98 14.37 -4.39
N GLY A 222 -10.27 15.56 -3.86
CA GLY A 222 -11.30 15.74 -2.83
C GLY A 222 -12.70 15.30 -3.30
N SER A 223 -12.95 15.25 -4.62
CA SER A 223 -14.17 14.71 -5.22
C SER A 223 -14.31 13.19 -5.03
N ASP A 224 -13.22 12.45 -4.88
CA ASP A 224 -13.19 10.99 -4.64
C ASP A 224 -13.56 10.59 -3.20
N LEU A 225 -13.57 11.55 -2.27
CA LEU A 225 -14.02 11.31 -0.90
C LEU A 225 -15.54 11.07 -0.86
N PRO A 226 -16.02 10.18 0.03
CA PRO A 226 -17.44 9.90 0.11
C PRO A 226 -18.20 11.14 0.56
N ALA A 227 -19.45 11.27 0.08
CA ALA A 227 -20.28 12.44 0.40
C ALA A 227 -20.57 12.58 1.90
N ASP A 228 -20.54 11.48 2.64
CA ASP A 228 -20.72 11.41 4.09
C ASP A 228 -19.41 11.59 4.88
N PHE A 229 -18.30 11.97 4.22
CA PHE A 229 -17.03 12.17 4.90
C PHE A 229 -17.14 13.34 5.92
N PRO A 230 -16.87 13.11 7.21
CA PRO A 230 -16.98 14.14 8.24
C PRO A 230 -16.08 15.36 7.93
N ASP A 231 -16.64 16.57 8.03
CA ASP A 231 -15.94 17.84 7.76
C ASP A 231 -15.28 17.92 6.36
N ARG A 232 -15.81 17.20 5.36
CA ARG A 232 -15.24 17.10 4.00
C ARG A 232 -14.79 18.44 3.43
N ASP A 233 -15.69 19.43 3.36
CA ASP A 233 -15.43 20.71 2.71
C ASP A 233 -14.42 21.58 3.47
N ARG A 234 -14.25 21.34 4.78
CA ARG A 234 -13.21 21.99 5.59
C ARG A 234 -11.84 21.39 5.29
N LEU A 235 -11.78 20.08 5.08
CA LEU A 235 -10.53 19.33 4.97
C LEU A 235 -10.02 19.23 3.53
N PHE A 236 -10.91 19.16 2.55
CA PHE A 236 -10.56 18.89 1.16
C PHE A 236 -11.37 19.78 0.22
N LYS A 237 -10.68 20.36 -0.76
CA LYS A 237 -11.35 21.00 -1.90
C LYS A 237 -11.64 19.95 -2.96
N ALA A 238 -12.74 20.08 -3.69
CA ALA A 238 -13.16 19.07 -4.66
C ALA A 238 -12.13 18.79 -5.77
N GLU A 239 -11.37 19.81 -6.17
CA GLU A 239 -10.39 19.75 -7.29
C GLU A 239 -8.92 19.62 -6.83
N GLU A 240 -8.68 19.61 -5.52
CA GLU A 240 -7.36 19.33 -4.93
C GLU A 240 -7.11 17.83 -4.88
#